data_AF-A0A958Q667-F1
#
_entry.id   AF-A0A958Q667-F1
#
_cell.length_a   1.000
_cell.length_b   1.000
_cell.length_c   1.000
_cell.angle_alpha   90.00
_cell.angle_beta   90.00
_cell.angle_gamma   90.00
#
_symmetry.space_group_name_H-M   'P 1'
#
loop_
_entity.id
_entity.type
_entity.pdbx_description
1 polymer ?
#
loop_
_entity_poly.entity_id
_entity_poly.type
_entity_poly.pdbx_seq_one_letter_code
_entity_poly.pdbx_strand_id
1 'polypeptide(L)'
;MDIYRFFHPHHNPRLHSTPVRQQELSELEQAASELRKALDRARQRTLRAPAHRILPSHFVDIIKAMRFVEASLQTLSDAHEGDEQRALKDLVVERSSLSGWEAWTSLVKEQLLQDDSKALEGSEPQRRLA
;
A
#
# COMPACT_ATOMS: atom_id res chain seq x y z
N MET A 1 0.95 7.58 -9.04
CA MET A 1 -0.17 7.24 -8.16
C MET A 1 -0.22 8.27 -7.04
N ASP A 2 -1.23 9.13 -7.02
CA ASP A 2 -1.41 10.10 -5.93
C ASP A 2 -2.16 9.44 -4.79
N ILE A 3 -1.40 8.89 -3.83
CA ILE A 3 -1.98 8.18 -2.69
C ILE A 3 -2.53 9.13 -1.62
N TYR A 4 -2.06 10.39 -1.56
CA TYR A 4 -2.36 11.34 -0.49
C TYR A 4 -3.86 11.57 -0.30
N ARG A 5 -4.61 11.62 -1.42
CA ARG A 5 -6.07 11.80 -1.41
C ARG A 5 -6.83 10.73 -0.64
N PHE A 6 -6.25 9.54 -0.44
CA PHE A 6 -6.90 8.43 0.27
C PHE A 6 -6.59 8.39 1.76
N PHE A 7 -5.69 9.24 2.25
CA PHE A 7 -5.29 9.30 3.65
C PHE A 7 -5.70 10.61 4.33
N HIS A 8 -6.49 11.44 3.65
CA HIS A 8 -6.85 12.77 4.14
C HIS A 8 -8.38 12.96 4.18
N PRO A 9 -9.00 13.15 5.38
CA PRO A 9 -10.45 13.18 5.53
C PRO A 9 -11.18 14.23 4.68
N HIS A 10 -10.53 15.36 4.38
CA HIS A 10 -11.11 16.38 3.49
C HIS A 10 -11.31 15.89 2.05
N HIS A 11 -10.52 14.92 1.59
CA HIS A 11 -10.64 14.32 0.25
C HIS A 11 -11.46 13.04 0.26
N ASN A 12 -11.51 12.35 1.41
CA ASN A 12 -12.26 11.13 1.59
C ASN A 12 -12.99 11.12 2.94
N PRO A 13 -14.24 11.64 3.01
CA PRO A 13 -14.99 11.76 4.26
C PRO A 13 -15.21 10.44 5.01
N ARG A 14 -15.11 9.28 4.34
CA ARG A 14 -15.23 7.97 5.00
C ARG A 14 -14.17 7.76 6.08
N LEU A 15 -13.01 8.40 5.95
CA LEU A 15 -11.87 8.25 6.87
C LEU A 15 -12.19 8.73 8.30
N HIS A 16 -13.30 9.45 8.51
CA HIS A 16 -13.78 9.77 9.86
C HIS A 16 -14.31 8.55 10.63
N SER A 17 -14.74 7.49 9.93
CA SER A 17 -15.42 6.34 10.52
C SER A 17 -14.87 4.99 10.07
N THR A 18 -14.00 4.96 9.06
CA THR A 18 -13.41 3.72 8.54
C THR A 18 -12.03 3.51 9.17
N PRO A 19 -11.77 2.35 9.80
CA PRO A 19 -10.43 2.01 10.26
C PRO A 19 -9.46 1.90 9.08
N VAL A 20 -8.16 2.05 9.37
CA VAL A 20 -7.11 1.86 8.36
C VAL A 20 -7.15 0.42 7.87
N ARG A 21 -7.16 0.24 6.56
CA ARG A 21 -7.15 -1.08 5.89
C ARG A 21 -5.71 -1.57 5.74
N GLN A 22 -5.49 -2.89 5.75
CA GLN A 22 -4.16 -3.48 5.54
C GLN A 22 -3.57 -3.07 4.20
N GLN A 23 -4.39 -3.05 3.15
CA GLN A 23 -3.99 -2.64 1.82
C GLN A 23 -3.52 -1.17 1.77
N GLU A 24 -4.16 -0.29 2.56
CA GLU A 24 -3.73 1.10 2.72
C GLU A 24 -2.36 1.19 3.42
N LEU A 25 -2.10 0.33 4.42
CA LEU A 25 -0.77 0.24 5.05
C LEU A 25 0.30 -0.22 4.05
N SER A 26 0.01 -1.23 3.23
CA SER A 26 0.94 -1.72 2.20
C SER A 26 1.31 -0.63 1.19
N GLU A 27 0.38 0.25 0.84
CA GLU A 27 0.67 1.37 -0.07
C GLU A 27 1.51 2.47 0.58
N LEU A 28 1.27 2.78 1.86
CA LEU A 28 2.13 3.68 2.60
C LEU A 28 3.55 3.13 2.67
N GLU A 29 3.70 1.83 2.91
CA GLU A 29 4.98 1.15 2.94
C GLU A 29 5.69 1.20 1.57
N GLN A 30 4.96 0.92 0.49
CA GLN A 30 5.49 1.03 -0.87
C GLN A 30 5.94 2.47 -1.18
N ALA A 31 5.13 3.47 -0.82
CA ALA A 31 5.48 4.87 -1.02
C ALA A 31 6.70 5.30 -0.21
N ALA A 32 6.82 4.85 1.04
CA ALA A 32 8.01 5.07 1.86
C ALA A 32 9.26 4.46 1.21
N SER A 33 9.15 3.22 0.73
CA SER A 33 10.22 2.49 0.03
C SER A 33 10.68 3.24 -1.24
N GLU A 34 9.74 3.71 -2.06
CA GLU A 34 10.05 4.47 -3.27
C GLU A 34 10.71 5.82 -2.94
N LEU A 35 10.24 6.53 -1.91
CA LEU A 35 10.86 7.77 -1.46
C LEU A 35 12.29 7.53 -0.96
N ARG A 36 12.53 6.48 -0.17
CA ARG A 36 13.88 6.12 0.28
C ARG A 36 14.79 5.82 -0.90
N LYS A 37 14.34 5.02 -1.88
CA LYS A 37 15.11 4.72 -3.10
C LYS A 37 15.43 5.99 -3.88
N ALA A 38 14.49 6.93 -3.98
CA ALA A 38 14.70 8.22 -4.63
C ALA A 38 15.77 9.06 -3.89
N LEU A 39 15.73 9.08 -2.56
CA LEU A 39 16.74 9.75 -1.73
C LEU A 39 18.13 9.10 -1.87
N ASP A 40 18.20 7.77 -1.91
CA ASP A 40 19.46 7.05 -2.16
C ASP A 40 20.04 7.42 -3.53
N ARG A 41 19.21 7.46 -4.58
CA ARG A 41 19.62 7.90 -5.92
C ARG A 41 20.08 9.36 -5.94
N ALA A 42 19.38 10.24 -5.22
CA ALA A 42 19.76 11.64 -5.08
C ALA A 42 21.12 11.79 -4.41
N ARG A 43 21.36 11.07 -3.29
CA ARG A 43 22.66 11.01 -2.62
C ARG A 43 23.77 10.55 -3.56
N GLN A 44 23.53 9.51 -4.35
CA GLN A 44 24.50 9.00 -5.32
C GLN A 44 24.83 9.99 -6.43
N ARG A 45 23.84 10.77 -6.89
CA ARG A 45 24.07 11.86 -7.85
C ARG A 45 24.96 12.96 -7.24
N THR A 46 24.72 13.31 -5.98
CA THR A 46 25.53 14.30 -5.26
C THR A 46 26.99 13.86 -5.11
N LEU A 47 27.26 12.56 -4.94
CA LEU A 47 28.64 12.04 -4.87
C LEU A 47 29.42 12.23 -6.18
N ARG A 48 28.73 12.23 -7.33
CA ARG A 48 29.35 12.24 -8.67
C ARG A 48 29.46 13.64 -9.27
N ALA A 49 28.85 14.63 -8.63
CA ALA A 49 28.69 15.94 -9.21
C ALA A 49 29.68 16.95 -8.56
N PRO A 50 30.12 17.98 -9.30
CA PRO A 50 31.17 18.90 -8.85
C PRO A 50 30.72 19.85 -7.74
N ALA A 51 31.39 19.87 -6.57
CA ALA A 51 31.19 20.76 -5.41
C ALA A 51 29.88 21.58 -5.35
N HIS A 52 28.92 21.16 -4.51
CA HIS A 52 27.64 21.84 -4.28
C HIS A 52 27.40 22.15 -2.81
N ARG A 53 26.38 22.97 -2.55
CA ARG A 53 25.88 23.23 -1.18
C ARG A 53 25.21 22.01 -0.54
N ILE A 54 24.61 21.13 -1.33
CA ILE A 54 23.99 19.90 -0.81
C ILE A 54 25.05 18.81 -0.84
N LEU A 55 25.42 18.30 0.34
CA LEU A 55 26.43 17.27 0.51
C LEU A 55 25.77 15.89 0.66
N PRO A 56 26.46 14.78 0.33
CA PRO A 56 25.95 13.43 0.54
C PRO A 56 25.57 13.14 2.00
N SER A 57 26.27 13.77 2.95
CA SER A 57 25.99 13.68 4.39
C SER A 57 24.60 14.20 4.76
N HIS A 58 24.05 15.19 4.04
CA HIS A 58 22.72 15.74 4.32
C HIS A 58 21.59 14.72 4.10
N PHE A 59 21.84 13.64 3.35
CA PHE A 59 20.85 12.59 3.09
C PHE A 59 20.87 11.48 4.14
N VAL A 60 21.92 11.36 4.96
CA VAL A 60 22.13 10.20 5.84
C VAL A 60 21.00 10.05 6.85
N ASP A 61 20.68 11.13 7.57
CA ASP A 61 19.64 11.09 8.60
C ASP A 61 18.24 10.94 8.00
N ILE A 62 18.00 11.53 6.82
CA ILE A 62 16.72 11.39 6.10
C ILE A 62 16.52 9.94 5.67
N ILE A 63 17.54 9.32 5.07
CA ILE A 63 17.48 7.90 4.65
C ILE A 63 17.31 7.00 5.87
N LYS A 64 17.97 7.29 6.99
CA LYS A 64 17.81 6.56 8.25
C LYS A 64 16.37 6.68 8.79
N ALA A 65 15.80 7.89 8.77
CA ALA A 65 14.42 8.12 9.16
C ALA A 65 13.44 7.35 8.26
N MET A 66 13.66 7.34 6.94
CA MET A 66 12.81 6.57 6.03
C MET A 66 12.84 5.07 6.30
N ARG A 67 14.01 4.49 6.63
CA ARG A 67 14.09 3.08 7.04
C ARG A 67 13.31 2.79 8.33
N PHE A 68 13.33 3.72 9.27
CA PHE A 68 12.53 3.60 10.49
C PHE A 68 11.03 3.65 10.19
N VAL A 69 10.60 4.54 9.28
CA VAL A 69 9.22 4.62 8.81
C VAL A 69 8.79 3.32 8.13
N GLU A 70 9.60 2.78 7.20
CA GLU A 70 9.33 1.49 6.54
C GLU A 70 9.14 0.36 7.58
N ALA A 71 10.05 0.23 8.55
CA ALA A 71 9.95 -0.79 9.59
C ALA A 71 8.73 -0.61 10.50
N SER A 72 8.36 0.65 10.78
CA SER A 72 7.17 0.96 11.59
C SER A 72 5.88 0.61 10.84
N LEU A 73 5.81 0.88 9.53
CA LEU A 73 4.67 0.51 8.69
C LEU A 73 4.55 -1.01 8.58
N GLN A 74 5.66 -1.73 8.41
CA GLN A 74 5.67 -3.20 8.44
C GLN A 74 5.11 -3.73 9.76
N THR A 75 5.50 -3.15 10.90
CA THR A 75 4.99 -3.56 12.21
C THR A 75 3.47 -3.39 12.30
N LEU A 76 2.91 -2.33 11.71
CA LEU A 76 1.46 -2.13 11.65
C LEU A 76 0.79 -3.15 10.72
N SER A 77 1.39 -3.43 9.56
CA SER A 77 0.91 -4.43 8.61
C SER A 77 0.88 -5.84 9.22
N ASP A 78 1.91 -6.19 9.99
CA ASP A 78 2.03 -7.49 10.67
C ASP A 78 1.03 -7.65 11.81
N ALA A 79 0.66 -6.55 12.46
CA ALA A 79 -0.34 -6.53 13.54
C ALA A 79 -1.79 -6.48 13.03
N HIS A 80 -2.01 -6.27 11.72
CA HIS A 80 -3.35 -6.16 11.15
C HIS A 80 -3.97 -7.53 10.92
N GLU A 81 -5.26 -7.69 11.24
CA GLU A 81 -6.01 -8.96 11.13
C GLU A 81 -6.37 -9.37 9.69
N GLY A 82 -5.82 -8.68 8.69
CA GLY A 82 -6.28 -8.75 7.30
C GLY A 82 -7.48 -7.85 6.98
N ASP A 83 -7.66 -7.56 5.69
CA ASP A 83 -8.84 -6.82 5.20
C ASP A 83 -10.02 -7.75 4.95
N GLU A 84 -11.21 -7.35 5.40
CA GLU A 84 -12.43 -8.03 5.01
C GLU A 84 -12.67 -7.91 3.50
N GLN A 85 -13.27 -8.95 2.91
CA GLN A 85 -13.58 -8.96 1.48
C GLN A 85 -14.47 -7.78 1.05
N ARG A 86 -15.37 -7.33 1.92
CA ARG A 86 -16.18 -6.13 1.69
C ARG A 86 -15.31 -4.87 1.63
N ALA A 87 -14.36 -4.71 2.54
CA ALA A 87 -13.45 -3.57 2.56
C ALA A 87 -12.59 -3.51 1.29
N LEU A 88 -12.16 -4.67 0.78
CA LEU A 88 -11.45 -4.79 -0.50
C LEU A 88 -12.33 -4.41 -1.71
N LYS A 89 -13.60 -4.83 -1.73
CA LYS A 89 -14.57 -4.44 -2.76
C LYS A 89 -14.79 -2.93 -2.77
N ASP A 90 -14.95 -2.31 -1.59
CA ASP A 90 -15.08 -0.85 -1.45
C ASP A 90 -13.81 -0.13 -1.95
N LEU A 91 -12.63 -0.62 -1.58
CA LEU A 91 -11.32 -0.15 -2.04
C LEU A 91 -11.20 -0.10 -3.57
N VAL A 92 -11.63 -1.17 -4.23
CA VAL A 92 -11.61 -1.29 -5.70
C VAL A 92 -12.54 -0.24 -6.33
N VAL A 93 -13.74 -0.06 -5.80
CA VAL A 93 -14.69 0.93 -6.31
C VAL A 93 -14.09 2.34 -6.23
N GLU A 94 -13.55 2.70 -5.06
CA GLU A 94 -12.93 4.02 -4.83
C GLU A 94 -11.81 4.33 -5.84
N ARG A 95 -10.96 3.34 -6.14
CA ARG A 95 -9.74 3.54 -6.94
C ARG A 95 -9.93 3.34 -8.43
N SER A 96 -10.93 2.57 -8.82
CA SER A 96 -11.19 2.26 -10.25
C SER A 96 -11.51 3.49 -11.09
N SER A 97 -11.95 4.59 -10.47
CA SER A 97 -12.25 5.85 -11.15
C SER A 97 -11.01 6.73 -11.41
N LEU A 98 -9.83 6.31 -10.94
CA LEU A 98 -8.65 7.16 -10.89
C LEU A 98 -7.54 6.65 -11.80
N SER A 99 -6.92 7.57 -12.55
CA SER A 99 -5.85 7.23 -13.47
C SER A 99 -4.60 6.73 -12.75
N GLY A 100 -3.98 5.69 -13.30
CA GLY A 100 -2.79 5.04 -12.74
C GLY A 100 -3.09 3.98 -11.67
N TRP A 101 -4.36 3.64 -11.45
CA TRP A 101 -4.79 2.55 -10.57
C TRP A 101 -5.34 1.34 -11.33
N GLU A 102 -5.42 1.39 -12.65
CA GLU A 102 -6.08 0.40 -13.49
C GLU A 102 -5.50 -1.00 -13.25
N ALA A 103 -4.18 -1.14 -13.35
CA ALA A 103 -3.49 -2.41 -13.14
C ALA A 103 -3.69 -2.96 -11.72
N TRP A 104 -3.61 -2.09 -10.71
CA TRP A 104 -3.83 -2.47 -9.31
C TRP A 104 -5.27 -2.94 -9.09
N THR A 105 -6.26 -2.19 -9.58
CA THR A 105 -7.67 -2.57 -9.43
C THR A 105 -8.02 -3.86 -10.16
N SER A 106 -7.40 -4.14 -11.30
CA SER A 106 -7.57 -5.41 -12.01
C SER A 106 -7.04 -6.58 -11.17
N LEU A 107 -5.82 -6.47 -10.62
CA LEU A 107 -5.24 -7.52 -9.78
C LEU A 107 -6.10 -7.84 -8.56
N VAL A 108 -6.58 -6.82 -7.85
CA VAL A 108 -7.43 -7.03 -6.67
C VAL A 108 -8.79 -7.61 -7.04
N LYS A 109 -9.37 -7.21 -8.19
CA LYS A 109 -10.60 -7.84 -8.70
C LYS A 109 -10.39 -9.33 -9.00
N GLU A 110 -9.28 -9.69 -9.62
CA GLU A 110 -8.95 -11.10 -9.90
C GLU A 110 -8.80 -11.91 -8.63
N GLN A 111 -8.11 -11.37 -7.61
CA GLN A 111 -7.98 -12.02 -6.31
C GLN A 111 -9.33 -12.24 -5.63
N LEU A 112 -10.20 -11.23 -5.64
CA LEU A 112 -11.56 -11.33 -5.09
C LEU A 112 -12.40 -12.42 -5.78
N LEU A 113 -12.29 -12.55 -7.11
CA LEU A 113 -12.98 -13.59 -7.88
C LEU A 113 -12.47 -15.01 -7.58
N GLN A 114 -11.17 -15.16 -7.31
CA GLN A 114 -10.58 -16.45 -6.93
C GLN A 114 -11.04 -16.87 -5.53
N ASP A 115 -11.13 -15.94 -4.60
CA ASP A 115 -11.61 -16.23 -3.24
C ASP A 115 -13.10 -16.58 -3.22
N ASP A 116 -13.92 -15.88 -4.02
CA ASP A 116 -15.34 -16.22 -4.19
C ASP A 116 -15.52 -17.63 -4.79
N SER A 117 -14.69 -18.01 -5.78
CA SER A 117 -14.70 -19.35 -6.38
C SER A 117 -14.31 -20.45 -5.38
N LYS A 118 -13.27 -20.24 -4.57
CA LYS A 118 -12.84 -21.20 -3.52
C LYS A 118 -13.87 -21.36 -2.42
N ALA A 119 -14.55 -20.28 -2.02
CA ALA A 119 -15.64 -20.34 -1.05
C ALA A 119 -16.80 -21.20 -1.56
N LEU A 120 -17.14 -21.11 -2.85
CA LEU A 120 -18.18 -21.91 -3.49
C LEU A 120 -17.80 -23.40 -3.58
N GLU A 121 -16.55 -23.72 -3.92
CA GLU A 121 -16.07 -25.12 -4.00
C GLU A 121 -15.98 -25.81 -2.62
N GLY A 122 -15.63 -25.08 -1.56
CA GLY A 122 -15.60 -25.61 -0.18
C GLY A 122 -16.97 -25.82 0.46
N SER A 123 -18.04 -25.36 -0.21
CA SER A 123 -19.43 -25.43 0.27
C SER A 123 -20.19 -26.67 -0.21
N GLU A 124 -19.59 -27.55 -1.02
CA GLU A 124 -20.28 -28.75 -1.47
C GLU A 124 -20.61 -29.66 -0.27
N PRO A 125 -21.91 -29.97 -0.02
CA PRO A 125 -22.27 -30.85 1.06
C PRO A 125 -21.74 -32.25 0.72
N GLN A 126 -20.86 -32.79 1.57
CA GLN A 126 -20.51 -34.20 1.59
C GLN A 126 -21.82 -35.00 1.60
N ARG A 127 -22.27 -35.43 0.41
CA ARG A 127 -23.32 -36.42 0.26
C ARG A 127 -22.76 -37.70 0.87
N ARG A 128 -23.06 -37.92 2.15
CA ARG A 128 -22.88 -39.20 2.82
C ARG A 128 -23.65 -40.24 2.01
N LEU A 129 -22.92 -41.02 1.22
CA LEU A 129 -23.43 -42.27 0.68
C LEU A 129 -23.68 -43.18 1.87
N ALA A 130 -24.97 -43.49 2.08
CA ALA A 130 -25.45 -44.50 3.01
C ALA A 130 -25.28 -45.90 2.41
#